data_AF-A0A0F7RV01-F1
#
_entry.id   AF-A0A0F7RV01-F1
#
_cell.length_a   1.000
_cell.length_b   1.000
_cell.length_c   1.000
_cell.angle_alpha   90.00
_cell.angle_beta   90.00
_cell.angle_gamma   90.00
#
_symmetry.space_group_name_H-M   'P 1'
#
loop_
_entity.id
_entity.type
_entity.pdbx_description
1 polymer ?
#
loop_
_entity_poly.entity_id
_entity_poly.type
_entity_poly.pdbx_seq_one_letter_code
_entity_poly.pdbx_strand_id
1 'polypeptide(L)'
;MLSLVQGKIALLQSALDDPTIQWKRLVLALLWLVYGFETLLSLRQYRLYSLDTPPATLASHVDLETFKKSQVYGRDKARFGFFSSAVSQLISVAL
;
A
#
# COMPACT_ATOMS: atom_id res chain seq x y z
N MET A 1 -38.73 -3.42 -1.01
CA MET A 1 -37.27 -3.53 -0.76
C MET A 1 -36.47 -2.49 -1.54
N LEU A 2 -36.67 -2.36 -2.86
CA LEU A 2 -36.01 -1.32 -3.68
C LEU A 2 -36.25 0.13 -3.20
N SER A 3 -37.48 0.46 -2.77
CA SER A 3 -37.83 1.80 -2.29
C SER A 3 -37.14 2.21 -0.98
N LEU A 4 -36.91 1.25 -0.07
CA LEU A 4 -36.17 1.48 1.18
C LEU A 4 -34.68 1.73 0.92
N VAL A 5 -34.12 1.04 -0.07
CA VAL A 5 -32.74 1.25 -0.51
C VAL A 5 -32.61 2.63 -1.16
N GLN A 6 -33.53 3.00 -2.05
CA GLN A 6 -33.57 4.35 -2.65
C GLN A 6 -33.73 5.46 -1.60
N GLY A 7 -34.56 5.25 -0.58
CA GLY A 7 -34.72 6.22 0.51
C GLY A 7 -33.43 6.43 1.31
N LYS A 8 -32.66 5.36 1.60
CA LYS A 8 -31.36 5.47 2.28
C LYS A 8 -30.30 6.13 1.40
N ILE A 9 -30.29 5.84 0.11
CA ILE A 9 -29.38 6.47 -0.86
C ILE A 9 -29.67 7.97 -0.96
N ALA A 10 -30.94 8.37 -1.07
CA ALA A 10 -31.33 9.77 -1.15
C ALA A 10 -30.95 10.56 0.12
N LEU A 11 -31.06 9.94 1.30
CA LEU A 11 -30.65 10.54 2.56
C LEU A 11 -29.14 10.77 2.62
N LEU A 12 -28.34 9.76 2.25
CA LEU A 12 -26.89 9.88 2.15
C LEU A 12 -26.49 10.92 1.10
N GLN A 13 -27.16 10.92 -0.05
CA GLN A 13 -26.91 11.87 -1.11
C GLN A 13 -27.19 13.31 -0.64
N SER A 14 -28.31 13.57 0.04
CA SER A 14 -28.59 14.92 0.58
C SER A 14 -27.60 15.36 1.66
N ALA A 15 -26.99 14.43 2.38
CA ALA A 15 -25.99 14.72 3.40
C ALA A 15 -24.58 14.92 2.83
N LEU A 16 -24.29 14.33 1.66
CA LEU A 16 -22.98 14.38 1.00
C LEU A 16 -22.95 15.34 -0.21
N ASP A 17 -24.07 15.73 -0.81
CA ASP A 17 -24.15 16.75 -1.88
C ASP A 17 -24.01 18.16 -1.28
N ASP A 18 -22.95 18.38 -0.49
CA ASP A 18 -22.57 19.70 -0.01
C ASP A 18 -21.45 20.26 -0.91
N PRO A 19 -21.71 21.36 -1.66
CA PRO A 19 -20.73 21.98 -2.55
C PRO A 19 -19.55 22.63 -1.79
N THR A 20 -19.64 22.76 -0.47
CA THR A 20 -18.52 23.23 0.36
C THR A 20 -17.44 22.16 0.55
N ILE A 21 -17.76 20.88 0.33
CA ILE A 21 -16.80 19.79 0.46
C ILE A 21 -15.87 19.76 -0.76
N GLN A 22 -14.58 19.96 -0.51
CA GLN A 22 -13.54 19.94 -1.53
C GLN A 22 -13.12 18.49 -1.85
N TRP A 23 -14.01 17.74 -2.49
CA TRP A 23 -13.86 16.31 -2.82
C TRP A 23 -12.50 15.96 -3.43
N LYS A 24 -12.02 16.77 -4.40
CA LYS A 24 -10.70 16.56 -5.02
C LYS A 24 -9.57 16.55 -3.99
N ARG A 25 -9.56 17.50 -3.04
CA ARG A 25 -8.51 17.59 -2.02
C ARG A 25 -8.60 16.43 -1.03
N LEU A 26 -9.82 16.01 -0.68
CA LEU A 26 -10.06 14.89 0.22
C LEU A 26 -9.54 13.58 -0.38
N VAL A 27 -9.88 13.30 -1.65
CA VAL A 27 -9.39 12.13 -2.37
C VAL A 27 -7.87 12.14 -2.50
N LEU A 28 -7.27 13.29 -2.86
CA LEU A 28 -5.81 13.42 -2.94
C LEU A 28 -5.15 13.16 -1.58
N ALA A 29 -5.70 13.67 -0.48
CA ALA A 29 -5.19 13.43 0.86
C ALA A 29 -5.25 11.94 1.24
N LEU A 30 -6.36 11.26 0.92
CA LEU A 30 -6.50 9.82 1.14
C LEU A 30 -5.49 9.01 0.31
N LEU A 31 -5.28 9.36 -0.95
CA LEU A 31 -4.27 8.71 -1.81
C LEU A 31 -2.86 8.84 -1.20
N TRP A 32 -2.50 10.04 -0.75
CA TRP A 32 -1.21 10.26 -0.08
C TRP A 32 -1.08 9.47 1.23
N LEU A 33 -2.17 9.36 2.00
CA LEU A 33 -2.20 8.59 3.24
C LEU A 33 -1.97 7.10 2.98
N VAL A 34 -2.67 6.51 2.00
CA VAL A 34 -2.51 5.10 1.62
C VAL A 34 -1.10 4.85 1.10
N TYR A 35 -0.60 5.68 0.19
CA TYR A 35 0.77 5.58 -0.32
C TYR A 35 1.82 5.64 0.80
N GLY A 36 1.65 6.58 1.74
CA GLY A 36 2.54 6.69 2.91
C GLY A 36 2.51 5.44 3.77
N PHE A 37 1.33 4.88 4.02
CA PHE A 37 1.16 3.66 4.80
C PHE A 37 1.82 2.43 4.13
N GLU A 38 1.61 2.23 2.83
CA GLU A 38 2.24 1.14 2.08
C GLU A 38 3.76 1.29 2.01
N THR A 39 4.25 2.51 1.86
CA THR A 39 5.69 2.82 1.89
C THR A 39 6.29 2.48 3.26
N LEU A 40 5.60 2.82 4.36
CA LEU A 40 6.02 2.47 5.71
C LEU A 40 6.08 0.94 5.94
N LEU A 41 5.09 0.19 5.46
CA LEU A 41 5.08 -1.28 5.53
C LEU A 41 6.23 -1.89 4.72
N SER A 42 6.42 -1.40 3.50
CA SER A 42 7.51 -1.85 2.62
C SER A 42 8.88 -1.55 3.22
N LEU A 43 9.04 -0.39 3.87
CA LEU A 43 10.26 -0.03 4.59
C LEU A 43 10.53 -0.97 5.77
N ARG A 44 9.49 -1.37 6.50
CA ARG A 44 9.62 -2.38 7.57
C ARG A 44 10.08 -3.72 7.01
N GLN A 45 9.47 -4.18 5.91
CA GLN A 45 9.87 -5.43 5.26
C GLN A 45 11.30 -5.36 4.69
N TYR A 46 11.71 -4.22 4.16
CA TYR A 46 13.08 -3.99 3.68
C TYR A 46 14.13 -4.18 4.78
N ARG A 47 13.83 -3.78 6.02
CA ARG A 47 14.73 -4.00 7.16
C ARG A 47 14.90 -5.49 7.48
N LEU A 48 13.86 -6.30 7.32
CA LEU A 48 13.96 -7.75 7.51
C LEU A 48 14.85 -8.39 6.44
N TYR A 49 14.94 -7.81 5.24
CA TYR A 49 15.83 -8.31 4.19
C TYR A 49 17.33 -8.08 4.44
N SER A 50 17.66 -7.38 5.52
CA SER A 50 19.04 -7.16 5.97
C SER A 50 19.48 -8.16 7.03
N LEU A 51 18.62 -9.11 7.42
CA LEU A 51 18.97 -10.15 8.38
C LEU A 51 19.76 -11.27 7.70
N ASP A 52 20.93 -11.58 8.26
CA ASP A 52 21.85 -12.60 7.72
C ASP A 52 21.48 -14.04 8.13
N THR A 53 20.61 -14.19 9.13
CA THR A 53 20.23 -15.50 9.67
C THR A 53 18.79 -15.88 9.29
N PRO A 54 18.56 -17.11 8.80
CA PRO A 54 17.22 -17.62 8.60
C PRO A 54 16.51 -17.80 9.95
N PRO A 55 15.17 -17.65 10.01
CA PRO A 55 14.41 -17.95 11.21
C PRO A 55 14.65 -19.40 11.66
N ALA A 56 14.73 -19.63 12.98
CA ALA A 56 15.05 -20.95 13.55
C ALA A 56 14.10 -22.08 13.08
N THR A 57 12.86 -21.74 12.71
CA THR A 57 11.87 -22.67 12.16
C THR A 57 12.12 -23.09 10.72
N LEU A 58 12.84 -22.28 9.94
CA LEU A 58 13.14 -22.50 8.52
C LEU A 58 14.57 -22.98 8.28
N ALA A 59 15.44 -22.88 9.28
CA ALA A 59 16.84 -23.29 9.19
C ALA A 59 17.01 -24.78 8.86
N SER A 60 16.05 -25.64 9.21
CA SER A 60 16.07 -27.07 8.87
C SER A 60 15.61 -27.39 7.44
N HIS A 61 14.95 -26.44 6.76
CA HIS A 61 14.30 -26.68 5.45
C HIS A 61 14.92 -25.86 4.32
N VAL A 62 15.75 -24.87 4.63
CA VAL A 62 16.36 -23.97 3.65
C VAL A 62 17.86 -23.94 3.85
N ASP A 63 18.60 -24.24 2.79
CA ASP A 63 20.05 -24.09 2.77
C ASP A 63 20.46 -22.61 2.85
N LEU A 64 21.57 -22.35 3.55
CA LEU A 64 22.03 -20.99 3.86
C LEU A 64 22.42 -20.21 2.60
N GLU A 65 22.91 -20.88 1.56
CA GLU A 65 23.21 -20.25 0.26
C GLU A 65 21.92 -19.79 -0.45
N THR A 66 20.89 -20.65 -0.43
CA THR A 66 19.58 -20.35 -1.04
C THR A 66 18.89 -19.21 -0.30
N PHE A 67 18.97 -19.19 1.03
CA PHE A 67 18.47 -18.10 1.86
C PHE A 67 19.14 -16.77 1.47
N LYS A 68 20.48 -16.72 1.42
CA LYS A 68 21.22 -15.51 1.03
C LYS A 68 20.87 -15.01 -0.37
N LYS A 69 20.74 -15.91 -1.35
CA LYS A 69 20.29 -15.56 -2.71
C LYS A 69 18.88 -14.95 -2.69
N SER A 70 17.95 -15.56 -1.94
CA SER A 70 16.58 -15.04 -1.81
C SER A 70 16.51 -13.68 -1.11
N GLN A 71 17.40 -13.43 -0.13
CA GLN A 71 17.54 -12.17 0.59
C GLN A 71 17.99 -11.03 -0.34
N VAL A 72 19.04 -11.27 -1.14
CA VAL A 72 19.53 -10.30 -2.13
C VAL A 72 18.45 -9.99 -3.15
N TYR A 73 17.79 -11.01 -3.71
CA TYR A 73 16.68 -10.83 -4.64
C TYR A 73 15.52 -10.02 -4.02
N GLY A 74 15.13 -10.35 -2.80
CA GLY A 74 14.07 -9.63 -2.07
C GLY A 74 14.39 -8.15 -1.87
N ARG A 75 15.66 -7.83 -1.59
CA ARG A 75 16.17 -6.46 -1.44
C ARG A 75 16.08 -5.67 -2.73
N ASP A 76 16.51 -6.26 -3.84
CA ASP A 76 16.47 -5.58 -5.14
C ASP A 76 15.02 -5.43 -5.65
N LYS A 77 14.18 -6.44 -5.41
CA LYS A 77 12.74 -6.34 -5.69
C LYS A 77 12.08 -5.23 -4.88
N ALA A 78 12.42 -5.09 -3.60
CA ALA A 78 11.88 -4.02 -2.76
C ALA A 78 12.34 -2.64 -3.25
N ARG A 79 13.61 -2.48 -3.65
CA ARG A 79 14.12 -1.23 -4.25
C ARG A 79 13.36 -0.84 -5.52
N PHE A 80 13.14 -1.79 -6.42
CA PHE A 80 12.33 -1.56 -7.60
C PHE A 80 10.88 -1.22 -7.24
N GLY A 81 10.30 -1.92 -6.25
CA GLY A 81 8.95 -1.65 -5.74
C GLY A 81 8.78 -0.22 -5.22
N PHE A 82 9.76 0.33 -4.49
CA PHE A 82 9.72 1.72 -4.04
C PHE A 82 9.72 2.72 -5.21
N PHE A 83 10.52 2.48 -6.25
CA PHE A 83 10.55 3.35 -7.41
C PHE A 83 9.25 3.25 -8.22
N SER A 84 8.77 2.03 -8.46
CA SER A 84 7.53 1.79 -9.19
C SER A 84 6.33 2.44 -8.48
N SER A 85 6.21 2.26 -7.17
CA SER A 85 5.11 2.84 -6.38
C SER A 85 5.16 4.37 -6.38
N ALA A 86 6.35 4.99 -6.30
CA ALA A 86 6.49 6.43 -6.40
C ALA A 86 6.02 6.98 -7.75
N VAL A 87 6.41 6.32 -8.86
CA VAL A 87 5.98 6.72 -10.21
C VAL A 87 4.46 6.54 -10.37
N SER A 88 3.91 5.41 -9.92
CA SER A 88 2.45 5.16 -9.96
C SER A 88 1.67 6.20 -9.16
N GLN A 89 2.17 6.61 -7.98
CA GLN A 89 1.54 7.66 -7.17
C GLN A 89 1.58 9.01 -7.88
N LEU A 90 2.70 9.38 -8.50
CA LEU A 90 2.82 10.62 -9.26
C LEU A 90 1.84 10.66 -10.44
N ILE A 91 1.72 9.56 -11.19
CA ILE A 91 0.75 9.44 -12.28
C ILE A 91 -0.67 9.60 -11.74
N SER A 92 -1.01 8.94 -10.62
CA SER A 92 -2.35 8.98 -10.03
C SER A 92 -2.75 10.36 -9.49
N VAL A 93 -1.78 11.18 -9.10
CA VAL A 93 -2.02 12.56 -8.63
C VAL A 93 -2.04 13.56 -9.79
N ALA A 94 -1.32 13.29 -10.87
CA ALA A 94 -1.19 14.17 -12.03
C ALA A 94 -2.36 14.02 -13.03
N LEU A 95 -2.91 12.82 -13.17
CA LEU A 95 -4.08 12.53 -14.00
C LEU A 95 -5.38 12.93 -13.29
#